data_AF-A0A354XL43-F1
#
_entry.id   AF-A0A354XL43-F1
#
_cell.length_a   1.000
_cell.length_b   1.000
_cell.length_c   1.000
_cell.angle_alpha   90.00
_cell.angle_beta   90.00
_cell.angle_gamma   90.00
#
_symmetry.space_group_name_H-M   'P 1'
#
loop_
_entity.id
_entity.type
_entity.pdbx_description
1 polymer ?
#
loop_
_entity_poly.entity_id
_entity_poly.type
_entity_poly.pdbx_seq_one_letter_code
_entity_poly.pdbx_strand_id
1 'polypeptide(L)' 'SGDGDFDLLAQKIREVHGKRVEVYGVPRLTAASLINAASEFIPIEGDLLRHHTSSMPSTKKTR' A
#
# COMPACT_ATOMS: atom_id res chain seq x y z
N SER A 1 0.83 4.55 -1.04
CA SER A 1 2.24 4.40 -1.46
C SER A 1 3.01 3.75 -0.33
N GLY A 2 4.05 2.96 -0.64
CA GLY A 2 4.96 2.37 0.34
C GLY A 2 6.33 3.07 0.43
N ASP A 3 6.56 4.09 -0.39
CA ASP A 3 7.88 4.67 -0.61
C ASP A 3 8.25 5.73 0.44
N GLY A 4 9.42 5.58 1.07
CA GLY A 4 9.93 6.49 2.09
C GLY A 4 10.27 7.90 1.57
N ASP A 5 10.35 8.08 0.25
CA ASP A 5 10.57 9.40 -0.33
C ASP A 5 9.42 10.40 -0.02
N PHE A 6 8.25 9.90 0.42
CA PHE A 6 7.09 10.73 0.78
C PHE A 6 7.07 11.21 2.25
N ASP A 7 8.03 10.81 3.09
CA ASP A 7 7.94 11.02 4.54
C ASP A 7 7.98 12.49 4.91
N LEU A 8 8.91 13.25 4.33
CA LEU A 8 9.04 14.69 4.56
C LEU A 8 7.79 15.44 4.08
N LEU A 9 7.16 14.98 2.99
CA LEU A 9 5.93 15.56 2.49
C LEU A 9 4.77 15.31 3.47
N ALA A 10 4.59 14.06 3.90
CA ALA A 10 3.55 13.68 4.86
C ALA A 10 3.70 14.44 6.19
N GLN A 11 4.94 14.51 6.70
CA GLN A 11 5.25 15.24 7.92
C GLN A 11 4.93 16.73 7.76
N LYS A 12 5.34 17.37 6.66
CA LYS A 12 5.06 18.79 6.41
C LYS A 12 3.55 19.09 6.32
N ILE A 13 2.80 18.23 5.64
CA ILE A 13 1.33 18.38 5.55
C ILE A 13 0.68 18.28 6.94
N ARG A 14 1.16 17.36 7.78
CA ARG A 14 0.62 17.16 9.13
C ARG A 14 1.01 18.28 10.10
N GLU A 15 2.30 18.63 10.16
CA GLU A 15 2.84 19.54 11.17
C GLU A 15 2.70 21.02 10.79
N VAL A 16 2.97 21.38 9.52
CA VAL A 16 2.94 22.78 9.08
C VAL A 16 1.53 23.18 8.66
N HIS A 17 0.81 22.30 7.97
CA HIS A 17 -0.51 22.61 7.43
C HIS A 17 -1.67 22.08 8.29
N GLY A 18 -1.37 21.32 9.35
CA GLY A 18 -2.39 20.80 10.28
C GLY A 18 -3.41 19.89 9.60
N LYS A 19 -3.04 19.21 8.52
CA LYS A 19 -3.93 18.33 7.76
C LYS A 19 -3.67 16.86 8.09
N ARG A 20 -4.74 16.06 8.07
CA ARG A 20 -4.65 14.61 8.22
C ARG A 20 -4.01 14.01 6.96
N VAL A 21 -3.11 13.05 7.17
CA VAL A 21 -2.46 12.28 6.11
C VAL A 21 -2.69 10.80 6.37
N GLU A 22 -3.31 10.10 5.44
CA GLU A 22 -3.54 8.66 5.50
C GLU A 22 -2.65 7.97 4.46
N VAL A 23 -1.91 6.95 4.89
CA VAL A 23 -1.05 6.17 4.01
C VAL A 23 -1.62 4.77 3.85
N TYR A 24 -1.97 4.43 2.61
CA TYR A 24 -2.38 3.09 2.24
C TYR A 24 -1.18 2.37 1.60
N GLY A 25 -0.74 1.25 2.18
CA GLY A 25 0.44 0.53 1.71
C GLY A 25 0.49 -0.93 2.19
N VAL A 26 1.25 -1.77 1.49
CA VAL A 26 1.51 -3.15 1.94
C VAL A 26 2.52 -3.09 3.09
N PRO A 27 2.21 -3.54 4.32
CA PRO A 27 3.04 -3.26 5.50
C PRO A 27 4.50 -3.69 5.34
N ARG A 28 4.73 -4.88 4.76
CA ARG A 28 6.08 -5.42 4.54
C ARG A 28 6.89 -4.69 3.48
N LEU A 29 6.25 -3.85 2.65
CA LEU A 29 6.87 -3.11 1.55
C LEU A 29 6.71 -1.59 1.73
N THR A 30 6.24 -1.16 2.90
CA THR A 30 6.06 0.26 3.23
C THR A 30 7.18 0.69 4.17
N ALA A 31 7.84 1.81 3.86
CA ALA A 31 8.86 2.39 4.70
C ALA A 31 8.29 2.74 6.09
N ALA A 32 8.97 2.33 7.15
CA ALA A 32 8.57 2.62 8.53
C ALA A 32 8.53 4.14 8.81
N SER A 33 9.44 4.88 8.18
CA SER A 33 9.49 6.33 8.27
C SER A 33 8.26 7.01 7.64
N LEU A 34 7.70 6.45 6.56
CA LEU A 34 6.41 6.91 5.98
C LEU A 34 5.24 6.66 6.91
N ILE A 35 5.20 5.47 7.50
CA ILE A 35 4.15 5.08 8.46
C ILE A 35 4.14 6.05 9.64
N ASN A 36 5.31 6.38 10.19
CA ASN A 36 5.44 7.31 11.31
C ASN A 36 5.13 8.77 10.92
N ALA A 37 5.39 9.16 9.67
CA ALA A 37 5.05 10.48 9.15
C ALA A 37 3.55 10.66 8.86
N ALA A 38 2.78 9.57 8.74
CA ALA A 38 1.34 9.59 8.49
C ALA A 38 0.52 9.79 9.77
N SER A 39 -0.66 10.40 9.65
CA SER A 39 -1.63 10.44 10.77
C SER A 39 -2.20 9.06 11.06
N GLU A 40 -2.38 8.26 10.01
CA GLU A 40 -2.85 6.89 10.10
C GLU A 40 -2.26 6.06 8.95
N PHE A 41 -1.90 4.82 9.24
CA PHE A 41 -1.49 3.85 8.24
C PHE A 41 -2.56 2.78 8.08
N ILE A 42 -2.98 2.55 6.84
CA ILE A 42 -4.04 1.63 6.48
C ILE A 42 -3.43 0.50 5.64
N PRO A 43 -3.29 -0.70 6.20
CA PRO A 43 -2.63 -1.80 5.53
C PRO A 43 -3.43 -2.25 4.30
N ILE A 44 -2.74 -2.40 3.17
CA ILE A 44 -3.30 -3.03 1.97
C ILE A 44 -3.09 -4.54 2.08
N GLU A 45 -4.16 -5.25 2.43
CA GLU A 45 -4.21 -6.70 2.60
C GLU A 45 -5.53 -7.27 2.04
N GLY A 46 -5.62 -8.59 1.89
CA GLY A 46 -6.87 -9.33 1.64
C GLY A 46 -7.70 -8.75 0.48
N ASP A 47 -8.89 -8.27 0.82
CA ASP A 47 -9.91 -7.75 -0.12
C ASP A 47 -9.46 -6.56 -0.97
N LEU A 48 -8.38 -5.87 -0.59
CA LEU A 48 -7.77 -4.79 -1.40
C LEU A 48 -6.86 -5.33 -2.51
N LEU A 49 -6.52 -6.63 -2.50
CA LEU A 49 -5.72 -7.28 -3.52
C LEU A 49 -6.63 -7.96 -4.54
N ARG A 50 -6.46 -7.61 -5.81
CA ARG A 50 -7.17 -8.31 -6.89
C ARG A 50 -6.59 -9.71 -7.06
N HIS A 51 -7.38 -10.73 -6.78
CA HIS A 51 -7.06 -12.10 -7.15
C HIS A 51 -7.15 -12.24 -8.67
N HIS A 52 -6.00 -12.23 -9.35
CA HIS A 52 -5.90 -12.66 -10.73
C HIS A 52 -6.08 -14.19 -10.75
N THR A 53 -7.29 -14.65 -11.08
CA THR A 53 -7.47 -16.04 -11.50
C THR A 53 -6.98 -16.14 -12.93
N SER A 54 -5.72 -16.52 -13.14
CA SER A 54 -5.31 -17.01 -14.46
C SER A 54 -6.12 -18.26 -14.74
N SER A 55 -7.13 -18.16 -15.60
CA SER A 55 -7.71 -19.33 -16.24
C SER A 55 -6.63 -19.93 -17.15
N MET A 56 -5.82 -20.84 -16.61
CA MET A 56 -5.02 -21.75 -17.43
C MET A 56 -6.00 -22.53 -18.31
N PRO A 57 -5.88 -22.53 -19.65
CA PRO A 57 -6.66 -23.43 -20.47
C PRO A 57 -6.24 -24.86 -20.13
N SER A 58 -7.19 -25.64 -19.60
CA SER A 58 -7.07 -27.08 -19.47
C SER A 58 -6.84 -27.66 -20.86
N THR A 59 -5.61 -28.03 -21.17
CA THR A 59 -5.33 -28.91 -22.31
C THR A 59 -5.92 -30.28 -21.96
N LYS A 60 -7.13 -30.50 -22.46
CA LYS A 60 -7.82 -31.78 -22.40
C LYS A 60 -6.90 -32.83 -23.04
N LYS A 61 -6.49 -33.78 -22.21
CA LYS A 61 -5.78 -35.03 -22.53
C LYS A 61 -6.21 -35.61 -23.88
N THR A 62 -5.31 -35.64 -24.85
CA THR A 62 -5.46 -36.43 -26.08
C THR A 62 -4.80 -37.79 -25.89
N ARG A 63 -5.66 -38.82 -25.93
CA ARG A 63 -5.40 -40.26 -26.06
C ARG A 63 -4.88 -40.98 -24.82
#